data_AF-A0A7K0E8L6-F1
#
_entry.id   AF-A0A7K0E8L6-F1
#
_cell.length_a   1.000
_cell.length_b   1.000
_cell.length_c   1.000
_cell.angle_alpha   90.00
_cell.angle_beta   90.00
_cell.angle_gamma   90.00
#
_symmetry.space_group_name_H-M   'P 1'
#
loop_
_entity.id
_entity.type
_entity.pdbx_description
1 polymer ?
#
loop_
_entity_poly.entity_id
_entity_poly.type
_entity_poly.pdbx_seq_one_letter_code
_entity_poly.pdbx_strand_id
1 'polypeptide(L)'
;MSEKKAEKRINEYLLDELNIDKDKLKSLKKKLAKIEPRSERGAETLFRLVSKNHYTLNAMIDRKSNILISINALILSIILGGVLSQLDKDPHLIFPAVMMLFTNLISITFAVLATRPEIKHGNSNSDNLLYFGNFEEMKEKEYTNQLTDLIYKGDDLYKSIATDTFYLGKSITRKHKLLRKSFDVFLIGIILSVLAFIACHVFFGGML
;
A
#
# COMPACT_ATOMS: atom_id res chain seq x y z
N MET A 1 -34.97 -11.19 -42.10
CA MET A 1 -33.81 -11.65 -42.91
C MET A 1 -33.14 -12.78 -42.13
N SER A 2 -32.98 -13.98 -42.71
CA SER A 2 -32.39 -15.13 -41.99
C SER A 2 -30.96 -14.82 -41.53
N GLU A 3 -30.61 -15.13 -40.28
CA GLU A 3 -29.26 -14.93 -39.70
C GLU A 3 -28.15 -15.50 -40.59
N LYS A 4 -28.37 -16.68 -41.20
CA LYS A 4 -27.44 -17.29 -42.16
C LYS A 4 -27.16 -16.43 -43.38
N LYS A 5 -28.15 -15.66 -43.85
CA LYS A 5 -28.01 -14.77 -45.01
C LYS A 5 -27.23 -13.50 -44.65
N ALA A 6 -27.36 -13.01 -43.42
CA ALA A 6 -26.57 -11.90 -42.91
C ALA A 6 -25.10 -12.31 -42.72
N GLU A 7 -24.86 -13.48 -42.12
CA GLU A 7 -23.52 -14.00 -41.87
C GLU A 7 -22.74 -14.28 -43.16
N LYS A 8 -23.43 -14.77 -44.20
CA LYS A 8 -22.83 -14.98 -45.52
C LYS A 8 -22.37 -13.66 -46.17
N ARG A 9 -23.19 -12.60 -46.08
CA ARG A 9 -22.83 -11.27 -46.60
C ARG A 9 -21.66 -10.66 -45.86
N ILE A 10 -21.61 -10.82 -44.53
CA ILE A 10 -20.48 -10.35 -43.71
C ILE A 10 -19.19 -11.09 -44.12
N ASN A 11 -19.27 -12.40 -44.34
CA ASN A 11 -18.10 -13.17 -44.78
C ASN A 11 -17.64 -12.76 -46.18
N GLU A 12 -18.56 -12.53 -47.12
CA GLU A 12 -18.23 -12.04 -48.47
C GLU A 12 -17.57 -10.66 -48.41
N TYR A 13 -18.10 -9.74 -47.61
CA TYR A 13 -17.49 -8.42 -47.39
C TYR A 13 -16.07 -8.52 -46.79
N LEU A 14 -15.87 -9.37 -45.78
CA LEU A 14 -14.56 -9.56 -45.14
C LEU A 14 -13.52 -10.20 -46.05
N LEU A 15 -13.93 -11.05 -47.01
CA LEU A 15 -13.01 -11.64 -47.99
C LEU A 15 -12.49 -10.58 -48.96
N ASP A 16 -13.38 -9.68 -49.40
CA ASP A 16 -13.09 -8.62 -50.36
C ASP A 16 -12.23 -7.51 -49.72
N GLU A 17 -12.64 -7.00 -48.56
CA GLU A 17 -11.96 -5.90 -47.85
C GLU A 17 -10.54 -6.30 -47.40
N LEU A 18 -10.37 -7.51 -46.88
CA LEU A 18 -9.08 -7.99 -46.38
C LEU A 18 -8.23 -8.66 -47.47
N ASN A 19 -8.79 -8.84 -48.68
CA ASN A 19 -8.16 -9.54 -49.80
C ASN A 19 -7.59 -10.92 -49.42
N ILE A 20 -8.43 -11.75 -48.79
CA ILE A 20 -8.06 -13.08 -48.26
C ILE A 20 -8.99 -14.19 -48.78
N ASP A 21 -8.47 -15.41 -48.83
CA ASP A 21 -9.24 -16.59 -49.23
C ASP A 21 -10.15 -17.12 -48.10
N LYS A 22 -11.16 -17.92 -48.47
CA LYS A 22 -12.08 -18.58 -47.52
C LYS A 22 -11.36 -19.40 -46.44
N ASP A 23 -10.27 -20.07 -46.79
CA ASP A 23 -9.50 -20.88 -45.84
C ASP A 23 -8.75 -20.01 -44.83
N LYS A 24 -8.19 -18.87 -45.27
CA LYS A 24 -7.59 -17.86 -44.39
C LYS A 24 -8.63 -17.25 -43.46
N LEU A 25 -9.80 -16.87 -43.97
CA LEU A 25 -10.91 -16.34 -43.15
C LEU A 25 -11.35 -17.36 -42.08
N LYS A 26 -11.47 -18.65 -42.44
CA LYS A 26 -11.83 -19.73 -41.49
C LYS A 26 -10.75 -19.91 -40.43
N SER A 27 -9.48 -19.83 -40.81
CA SER A 27 -8.34 -19.90 -39.88
C SER A 27 -8.31 -18.71 -38.90
N LEU A 28 -8.59 -17.50 -39.39
CA LEU A 28 -8.67 -16.27 -38.59
C LEU A 28 -9.82 -16.33 -37.59
N LYS A 29 -11.02 -16.73 -38.04
CA LYS A 29 -12.16 -16.94 -37.14
C LYS A 29 -11.87 -17.97 -36.05
N LYS A 30 -11.17 -19.07 -36.39
CA LYS A 30 -10.77 -20.10 -35.41
C LYS A 30 -9.71 -19.59 -34.43
N LYS A 31 -8.80 -18.71 -34.87
CA LYS A 31 -7.83 -18.03 -34.00
C LYS A 31 -8.51 -17.01 -33.08
N LEU A 32 -9.39 -16.17 -33.61
CA LEU A 32 -10.18 -15.20 -32.86
C LEU A 32 -11.11 -15.86 -31.84
N ALA A 33 -11.78 -16.96 -32.21
CA ALA A 33 -12.66 -17.70 -31.30
C ALA A 33 -11.91 -18.41 -30.15
N LYS A 34 -10.59 -18.62 -30.30
CA LYS A 34 -9.71 -19.14 -29.23
C LYS A 34 -9.17 -18.05 -28.31
N ILE A 35 -9.25 -16.79 -28.73
CA ILE A 35 -8.85 -15.65 -27.91
C ILE A 35 -10.10 -15.27 -27.11
N GLU A 36 -10.05 -15.53 -25.80
CA GLU A 36 -11.12 -15.09 -24.90
C GLU A 36 -11.22 -13.55 -25.00
N PRO A 37 -12.42 -12.98 -25.19
CA PRO A 37 -12.57 -11.54 -25.31
C PRO A 37 -12.16 -10.87 -24.01
N ARG A 38 -10.92 -10.38 -23.96
CA ARG A 38 -10.41 -9.60 -22.85
C ARG A 38 -11.13 -8.26 -22.89
N SER A 39 -11.97 -7.99 -21.88
CA SER A 39 -12.63 -6.69 -21.76
C SER A 39 -11.58 -5.64 -21.41
N GLU A 40 -11.17 -4.83 -22.38
CA GLU A 40 -10.27 -3.68 -22.15
C GLU A 40 -10.84 -2.76 -21.06
N ARG A 41 -12.16 -2.55 -21.06
CA ARG A 41 -12.88 -1.84 -20.00
C ARG A 41 -12.77 -2.51 -18.63
N GLY A 42 -12.77 -3.84 -18.59
CA GLY A 42 -12.57 -4.62 -17.37
C GLY A 42 -11.17 -4.45 -16.81
N ALA A 43 -10.14 -4.48 -17.67
CA ALA A 43 -8.76 -4.23 -17.29
C ALA A 43 -8.57 -2.80 -16.76
N GLU A 44 -9.07 -1.79 -17.48
CA GLU A 44 -9.04 -0.38 -17.05
C GLU A 44 -9.71 -0.18 -15.68
N THR A 45 -10.90 -0.76 -15.50
CA THR A 45 -11.65 -0.67 -14.23
C THR A 45 -10.89 -1.34 -13.09
N LEU A 46 -10.29 -2.51 -13.34
CA LEU A 46 -9.48 -3.22 -12.36
C LEU A 46 -8.30 -2.36 -11.91
N PHE A 47 -7.52 -1.81 -12.85
CA PHE A 47 -6.35 -0.99 -12.49
C PHE A 47 -6.76 0.28 -11.75
N ARG A 48 -7.84 0.96 -12.18
CA ARG A 48 -8.39 2.11 -11.46
C ARG A 48 -8.77 1.75 -10.02
N LEU A 49 -9.45 0.63 -9.83
CA LEU A 49 -9.89 0.17 -8.50
C LEU A 49 -8.69 -0.16 -7.62
N VAL A 50 -7.70 -0.88 -8.15
CA VAL A 50 -6.51 -1.29 -7.42
C VAL A 50 -5.67 -0.07 -6.99
N SER A 51 -5.42 0.88 -7.88
CA SER A 51 -4.71 2.12 -7.54
C SER A 51 -5.45 2.91 -6.46
N LYS A 52 -6.78 3.04 -6.56
CA LYS A 52 -7.60 3.71 -5.54
C LYS A 52 -7.53 2.99 -4.20
N ASN A 53 -7.58 1.65 -4.19
CA ASN A 53 -7.48 0.84 -2.98
C ASN A 53 -6.11 1.01 -2.31
N HIS A 54 -5.01 0.99 -3.07
CA HIS A 54 -3.66 1.20 -2.54
C HIS A 54 -3.48 2.59 -1.94
N TYR A 55 -3.95 3.63 -2.63
CA TYR A 55 -3.94 4.99 -2.08
C TYR A 55 -4.72 5.08 -0.77
N THR A 56 -5.92 4.48 -0.74
CA THR A 56 -6.79 4.47 0.44
C THR A 56 -6.16 3.72 1.61
N LEU A 57 -5.53 2.57 1.35
CA LEU A 57 -4.81 1.80 2.37
C LEU A 57 -3.62 2.59 2.94
N ASN A 58 -2.83 3.24 2.09
CA ASN A 58 -1.75 4.12 2.53
C ASN A 58 -2.28 5.26 3.40
N ALA A 59 -3.31 5.98 2.94
CA ALA A 59 -3.92 7.07 3.72
C ALA A 59 -4.50 6.59 5.06
N MET A 60 -5.05 5.37 5.11
CA MET A 60 -5.53 4.78 6.37
C MET A 60 -4.38 4.49 7.33
N ILE A 61 -3.23 4.00 6.85
CA ILE A 61 -2.02 3.78 7.66
C ILE A 61 -1.53 5.11 8.23
N ASP A 62 -1.45 6.16 7.42
CA ASP A 62 -1.00 7.47 7.87
C ASP A 62 -1.96 8.05 8.93
N ARG A 63 -3.27 7.93 8.69
CA ARG A 63 -4.29 8.34 9.66
C ARG A 63 -4.16 7.60 10.99
N LYS A 64 -4.00 6.27 10.96
CA LYS A 64 -3.83 5.45 12.18
C LYS A 64 -2.56 5.79 12.93
N SER A 65 -1.47 6.03 12.21
CA SER A 65 -0.18 6.43 12.80
C SER A 65 -0.30 7.79 13.48
N ASN A 66 -0.92 8.78 12.84
CA ASN A 66 -1.14 10.10 13.41
C ASN A 66 -2.02 10.05 14.67
N ILE A 67 -3.09 9.23 14.68
CA ILE A 67 -3.91 9.02 15.87
C ILE A 67 -3.07 8.43 17.01
N LEU A 68 -2.24 7.42 16.73
CA LEU A 68 -1.41 6.76 17.73
C LEU A 68 -0.33 7.70 18.29
N ILE A 69 0.30 8.51 17.44
CA ILE A 69 1.26 9.54 17.87
C ILE A 69 0.59 10.55 18.79
N SER A 70 -0.61 11.04 18.44
CA SER A 70 -1.35 12.01 19.26
C SER A 70 -1.74 11.44 20.63
N ILE A 71 -2.18 10.18 20.68
CA ILE A 71 -2.51 9.51 21.96
C ILE A 71 -1.26 9.36 22.82
N ASN A 72 -0.14 8.91 22.23
CA ASN A 72 1.13 8.79 22.95
C ASN A 72 1.63 10.14 23.47
N ALA A 73 1.51 11.22 22.69
CA ALA A 73 1.88 12.57 23.09
C ALA A 73 1.01 13.10 24.23
N LEU A 74 -0.31 12.83 24.19
CA LEU A 74 -1.23 13.17 25.28
C LEU A 74 -0.82 12.46 26.58
N ILE A 75 -0.56 11.16 26.51
CA ILE A 75 -0.12 10.36 27.67
C ILE A 75 1.20 10.90 28.22
N LEU A 76 2.17 11.20 27.36
CA LEU A 76 3.46 11.77 27.75
C LEU A 76 3.28 13.10 28.51
N SER A 77 2.40 13.97 28.02
CA SER A 77 2.05 15.23 28.69
C SER A 77 1.48 15.01 30.09
N ILE A 78 0.56 14.05 30.25
CA ILE A 78 -0.04 13.72 31.55
C ILE A 78 0.99 13.15 32.54
N ILE A 79 1.90 12.28 32.08
CA ILE A 79 2.94 11.70 32.94
C ILE A 79 3.91 12.78 33.42
N LEU A 80 4.40 13.62 32.50
CA LEU A 80 5.36 14.68 32.82
C LEU A 80 4.75 15.77 33.71
N GLY A 81 3.50 16.17 33.46
CA GLY A 81 2.83 17.22 34.25
C GLY A 81 2.25 16.72 35.58
N GLY A 82 1.69 15.51 35.58
CA GLY A 82 0.94 14.97 36.72
C GLY A 82 1.75 14.00 37.59
N VAL A 83 2.36 12.98 37.00
CA VAL A 83 3.01 11.91 37.76
C VAL A 83 4.38 12.35 38.27
N LEU A 84 5.18 13.04 37.45
CA LEU A 84 6.50 13.51 37.85
C LEU A 84 6.44 14.60 38.93
N SER A 85 5.38 15.41 38.97
CA SER A 85 5.20 16.43 40.01
C SER A 85 4.80 15.83 41.37
N GLN A 86 4.37 14.57 41.41
CA GLN A 86 4.07 13.82 42.63
C GLN A 86 5.23 12.92 43.09
N LEU A 87 6.34 12.91 42.35
CA LEU A 87 7.48 12.04 42.62
C LEU A 87 8.17 12.36 43.96
N ASP A 88 8.09 13.63 44.39
CA ASP A 88 8.58 14.05 45.70
C ASP A 88 7.76 13.45 46.87
N LYS A 89 6.48 13.10 46.62
CA LYS A 89 5.57 12.53 47.62
C LYS A 89 5.61 11.01 47.63
N ASP A 90 5.64 10.39 46.45
CA ASP A 90 5.75 8.95 46.27
C ASP A 90 6.88 8.62 45.28
N PRO A 91 8.14 8.48 45.76
CA PRO A 91 9.28 8.18 44.90
C PRO A 91 9.11 6.87 44.11
N HIS A 92 8.31 5.93 44.62
CA HIS A 92 8.06 4.64 43.98
C HIS A 92 7.30 4.75 42.64
N LEU A 93 6.63 5.89 42.37
CA LEU A 93 5.95 6.15 41.10
C LEU A 93 6.91 6.32 39.92
N ILE A 94 8.20 6.49 40.17
CA ILE A 94 9.20 6.65 39.10
C ILE A 94 9.29 5.41 38.22
N PHE A 95 9.10 4.22 38.79
CA PHE A 95 9.25 2.96 38.08
C PHE A 95 8.17 2.77 37.00
N PRO A 96 6.86 2.85 37.31
CA PRO A 96 5.81 2.80 36.28
C PRO A 96 5.89 4.01 35.33
N ALA A 97 6.27 5.20 35.80
CA ALA A 97 6.40 6.38 34.95
C ALA A 97 7.48 6.22 33.88
N VAL A 98 8.71 5.89 34.27
CA VAL A 98 9.84 5.69 33.33
C VAL A 98 9.55 4.55 32.36
N MET A 99 8.96 3.46 32.85
CA MET A 99 8.54 2.35 32.01
C MET A 99 7.57 2.81 30.92
N MET A 100 6.53 3.54 31.29
CA MET A 100 5.50 4.04 30.37
C MET A 100 6.09 5.02 29.35
N LEU A 101 6.95 5.95 29.81
CA LEU A 101 7.68 6.89 28.96
C LEU A 101 8.50 6.16 27.89
N PHE A 102 9.25 5.13 28.30
CA PHE A 102 10.09 4.36 27.41
C PHE A 102 9.28 3.60 26.35
N THR A 103 8.20 2.92 26.76
CA THR A 103 7.35 2.16 25.83
C THR A 103 6.59 3.06 24.86
N ASN A 104 6.13 4.24 25.31
CA ASN A 104 5.47 5.23 24.45
C ASN A 104 6.45 5.80 23.42
N LEU A 105 7.70 6.08 23.82
CA LEU A 105 8.72 6.57 22.90
C LEU A 105 9.03 5.54 21.79
N ILE A 106 9.15 4.27 22.15
CA ILE A 106 9.34 3.18 21.17
C ILE A 106 8.13 3.07 20.25
N SER A 107 6.90 3.15 20.79
CA SER A 107 5.68 3.13 19.99
C SER A 107 5.66 4.28 18.97
N ILE A 108 5.90 5.52 19.41
CA ILE A 108 5.97 6.71 18.53
C ILE A 108 7.01 6.49 17.43
N THR A 109 8.19 5.97 17.79
CA THR A 109 9.26 5.71 16.83
C THR A 109 8.78 4.80 15.70
N PHE A 110 8.12 3.69 16.01
CA PHE A 110 7.55 2.80 14.99
C PHE A 110 6.43 3.44 14.18
N ALA A 111 5.57 4.27 14.80
CA ALA A 111 4.50 4.97 14.10
C ALA A 111 5.06 5.99 13.10
N VAL A 112 6.07 6.76 13.48
CA VAL A 112 6.77 7.71 12.60
C VAL A 112 7.50 6.98 11.47
N LEU A 113 8.13 5.83 11.76
CA LEU A 113 8.75 5.02 10.71
C LEU A 113 7.73 4.47 9.71
N ALA A 114 6.49 4.19 10.15
CA ALA A 114 5.43 3.70 9.27
C ALA A 114 4.91 4.77 8.29
N THR A 115 4.93 6.06 8.68
CA THR A 115 4.51 7.19 7.82
C THR A 115 5.60 7.70 6.89
N ARG A 116 6.84 7.20 7.04
CA ARG A 116 7.96 7.62 6.19
C ARG A 116 7.63 7.35 4.70
N PRO A 117 7.83 8.33 3.80
CA PRO A 117 7.67 8.12 2.36
C PRO A 117 8.70 7.11 1.85
N GLU A 118 8.29 6.27 0.92
CA GLU A 118 9.17 5.27 0.32
C GLU A 118 9.85 5.87 -0.91
N ILE A 119 11.19 5.78 -0.93
CA ILE A 119 12.02 6.49 -1.91
C ILE A 119 12.11 5.71 -3.24
N LYS A 120 11.94 4.38 -3.22
CA LYS A 120 12.05 3.53 -4.41
C LYS A 120 11.03 2.39 -4.42
N HIS A 121 10.44 2.11 -5.58
CA HIS A 121 9.59 0.94 -5.84
C HIS A 121 10.25 0.04 -6.87
N GLY A 122 10.40 -1.26 -6.57
CA GLY A 122 10.98 -2.24 -7.49
C GLY A 122 12.48 -2.48 -7.32
N ASN A 123 13.04 -3.21 -8.28
CA ASN A 123 14.48 -3.45 -8.41
C ASN A 123 15.05 -2.40 -9.37
N SER A 124 16.29 -1.93 -9.19
CA SER A 124 16.88 -0.88 -10.06
C SER A 124 16.90 -1.23 -11.56
N ASN A 125 16.70 -2.51 -11.89
CA ASN A 125 16.66 -3.05 -13.26
C ASN A 125 15.23 -3.25 -13.79
N SER A 126 14.18 -2.81 -13.08
CA SER A 126 12.83 -2.85 -13.66
C SER A 126 12.58 -1.60 -14.47
N ASP A 127 12.44 -1.74 -15.79
CA ASP A 127 12.00 -0.74 -16.78
C ASP A 127 10.57 -0.21 -16.53
N ASN A 128 10.12 -0.20 -15.27
CA ASN A 128 8.81 0.27 -14.88
C ASN A 128 8.80 1.80 -14.84
N LEU A 129 8.52 2.38 -16.00
CA LEU A 129 8.38 3.83 -16.24
C LEU A 129 7.19 4.45 -15.48
N LEU A 130 6.31 3.64 -14.88
CA LEU A 130 5.13 4.13 -14.19
C LEU A 130 5.44 4.69 -12.81
N TYR A 131 6.61 4.37 -12.25
CA TYR A 131 7.01 4.82 -10.92
C TYR A 131 7.99 6.01 -10.99
N PHE A 132 7.67 7.07 -10.25
CA PHE A 132 8.44 8.32 -10.27
C PHE A 132 9.93 8.15 -9.96
N GLY A 133 10.29 7.31 -8.99
CA GLY A 133 11.69 7.11 -8.61
C GLY A 133 12.50 6.25 -9.59
N ASN A 134 11.88 5.71 -10.65
CA ASN A 134 12.59 5.00 -11.72
C ASN A 134 12.93 5.91 -12.90
N PHE A 135 12.13 6.95 -13.14
CA PHE A 135 12.38 7.92 -14.22
C PHE A 135 12.96 9.25 -13.74
N GLU A 136 13.15 9.43 -12.43
CA GLU A 136 13.70 10.67 -11.84
C GLU A 136 15.02 11.12 -12.48
N GLU A 137 15.88 10.16 -12.84
CA GLU A 137 17.19 10.42 -13.47
C GLU A 137 17.14 10.41 -15.01
N MET A 138 15.97 10.13 -15.62
CA MET A 138 15.81 10.03 -17.07
C MET A 138 15.61 11.42 -17.71
N LYS A 139 16.09 11.58 -18.95
CA LYS A 139 15.81 12.79 -19.74
C LYS A 139 14.36 12.76 -20.22
N GLU A 140 13.72 13.93 -20.27
CA GLU A 140 12.33 14.09 -20.72
C GLU A 140 12.05 13.35 -22.04
N LYS A 141 12.86 13.61 -23.07
CA LYS A 141 12.70 12.99 -24.41
C LYS A 141 12.80 11.47 -24.38
N GLU A 142 13.64 10.93 -23.49
CA GLU A 142 13.81 9.49 -23.33
C GLU A 142 12.59 8.87 -22.65
N TYR A 143 12.12 9.49 -21.56
CA TYR A 143 10.91 9.07 -20.87
C TYR A 143 9.68 9.11 -21.79
N THR A 144 9.46 10.21 -22.52
CA THR A 144 8.30 10.34 -23.41
C THR A 144 8.31 9.26 -24.49
N ASN A 145 9.46 8.99 -25.12
CA ASN A 145 9.57 7.98 -26.16
C ASN A 145 9.28 6.58 -25.62
N GLN A 146 9.93 6.19 -24.50
CA GLN A 146 9.74 4.86 -23.93
C GLN A 146 8.32 4.65 -23.39
N LEU A 147 7.71 5.68 -22.78
CA LEU A 147 6.33 5.61 -22.31
C LEU A 147 5.35 5.48 -23.46
N THR A 148 5.55 6.24 -24.54
CA THR A 148 4.74 6.13 -25.76
C THR A 148 4.87 4.74 -26.37
N ASP A 149 6.07 4.19 -26.49
CA ASP A 149 6.31 2.83 -26.98
C ASP A 149 5.61 1.77 -26.11
N LEU A 150 5.61 1.95 -24.79
CA LEU A 150 4.92 1.08 -23.85
C LEU A 150 3.39 1.13 -24.05
N ILE A 151 2.82 2.31 -24.26
CA ILE A 151 1.36 2.48 -24.49
C ILE A 151 0.90 1.73 -25.74
N TYR A 152 1.71 1.73 -26.81
CA TYR A 152 1.39 1.00 -28.04
C TYR A 152 1.54 -0.52 -27.90
N LYS A 153 2.28 -1.01 -26.90
CA LYS A 153 2.45 -2.44 -26.58
C LYS A 153 1.53 -2.84 -25.44
N GLY A 154 0.23 -3.04 -25.74
CA GLY A 154 -0.81 -3.28 -24.73
C GLY A 154 -0.49 -4.37 -23.69
N ASP A 155 0.06 -5.52 -24.11
CA ASP A 155 0.42 -6.59 -23.16
C ASP A 155 1.60 -6.21 -22.24
N ASP A 156 2.58 -5.49 -22.75
CA ASP A 156 3.73 -5.00 -21.96
C ASP A 156 3.28 -3.91 -20.98
N LEU A 157 2.39 -3.00 -21.41
CA LEU A 157 1.76 -2.01 -20.54
C LEU A 157 1.07 -2.68 -19.36
N TYR A 158 0.20 -3.66 -19.62
CA TYR A 158 -0.51 -4.38 -18.57
C TYR A 158 0.42 -5.11 -17.62
N LYS A 159 1.50 -5.72 -18.13
CA LYS A 159 2.53 -6.36 -17.32
C LYS A 159 3.27 -5.34 -16.44
N SER A 160 3.57 -4.16 -16.97
CA SER A 160 4.21 -3.06 -16.21
C SER A 160 3.30 -2.59 -15.08
N ILE A 161 2.01 -2.33 -15.35
CA ILE A 161 1.04 -1.90 -14.33
C ILE A 161 0.88 -2.97 -13.24
N ALA A 162 0.80 -4.25 -13.62
CA ALA A 162 0.71 -5.35 -12.66
C ALA A 162 1.96 -5.45 -11.77
N THR A 163 3.14 -5.24 -12.36
CA THR A 163 4.42 -5.23 -11.65
C THR A 163 4.51 -4.06 -10.67
N ASP A 164 4.11 -2.87 -11.10
CA ASP A 164 4.05 -1.67 -10.25
C ASP A 164 3.13 -1.90 -9.04
N THR A 165 1.91 -2.37 -9.32
CA THR A 165 0.91 -2.73 -8.32
C THR A 165 1.47 -3.71 -7.28
N PHE A 166 2.20 -4.74 -7.72
CA PHE A 166 2.80 -5.72 -6.82
C PHE A 166 3.81 -5.10 -5.85
N TYR A 167 4.69 -4.23 -6.35
CA TYR A 167 5.67 -3.55 -5.50
C TYR A 167 5.01 -2.53 -4.57
N LEU A 168 3.96 -1.84 -5.02
CA LEU A 168 3.14 -0.94 -4.21
C LEU A 168 2.42 -1.69 -3.07
N GLY A 169 1.96 -2.91 -3.33
CA GLY A 169 1.43 -3.79 -2.28
C GLY A 169 2.50 -4.18 -1.24
N LYS A 170 3.74 -4.42 -1.69
CA LYS A 170 4.87 -4.78 -0.82
C LYS A 170 5.28 -3.61 0.09
N SER A 171 5.30 -2.38 -0.43
CA SER A 171 5.57 -1.17 0.38
C SER A 171 4.51 -0.97 1.47
N ILE A 172 3.23 -1.03 1.11
CA ILE A 172 2.11 -0.96 2.07
C ILE A 172 2.25 -2.02 3.17
N THR A 173 2.60 -3.25 2.80
CA THR A 173 2.79 -4.35 3.77
C THR A 173 3.90 -4.04 4.77
N ARG A 174 5.02 -3.44 4.34
CA ARG A 174 6.11 -3.05 5.24
C ARG A 174 5.65 -1.98 6.23
N LYS A 175 4.98 -0.94 5.75
CA LYS A 175 4.43 0.13 6.59
C LYS A 175 3.41 -0.40 7.60
N HIS A 176 2.53 -1.28 7.15
CA HIS A 176 1.53 -1.93 8.01
C HIS A 176 2.18 -2.79 9.10
N LYS A 177 3.28 -3.50 8.81
CA LYS A 177 4.04 -4.25 9.82
C LYS A 177 4.67 -3.35 10.88
N LEU A 178 5.23 -2.20 10.49
CA LEU A 178 5.77 -1.21 11.43
C LEU A 178 4.67 -0.64 12.32
N LEU A 179 3.54 -0.26 11.72
CA LEU A 179 2.39 0.24 12.46
C LEU A 179 1.84 -0.81 13.44
N ARG A 180 1.74 -2.08 13.04
CA ARG A 180 1.31 -3.15 13.96
C ARG A 180 2.26 -3.29 15.14
N LYS A 181 3.58 -3.30 14.91
CA LYS A 181 4.57 -3.31 16.02
C LYS A 181 4.41 -2.11 16.95
N SER A 182 4.12 -0.93 16.41
CA SER A 182 3.85 0.27 17.21
C SER A 182 2.66 0.09 18.16
N PHE A 183 1.56 -0.50 17.67
CA PHE A 183 0.39 -0.82 18.49
C PHE A 183 0.68 -1.90 19.52
N ASP A 184 1.41 -2.96 19.15
CA ASP A 184 1.75 -4.06 20.06
C ASP A 184 2.61 -3.53 21.23
N VAL A 185 3.64 -2.74 20.94
CA VAL A 185 4.51 -2.13 21.96
C VAL A 185 3.73 -1.16 22.85
N PHE A 186 2.87 -0.33 22.26
CA PHE A 186 2.02 0.59 23.01
C PHE A 186 1.12 -0.13 24.00
N LEU A 187 0.42 -1.17 23.52
CA LEU A 187 -0.53 -1.91 24.33
C LEU A 187 0.16 -2.65 25.46
N ILE A 188 1.25 -3.36 25.16
CA ILE A 188 2.06 -4.06 26.18
C ILE A 188 2.61 -3.06 27.19
N GLY A 189 3.09 -1.90 26.72
CA GLY A 189 3.64 -0.85 27.58
C GLY A 189 2.62 -0.30 28.57
N ILE A 190 1.40 0.00 28.12
CA ILE A 190 0.33 0.45 29.00
C ILE A 190 -0.02 -0.63 30.03
N ILE A 191 -0.25 -1.87 29.60
CA ILE A 191 -0.67 -2.95 30.49
C ILE A 191 0.39 -3.16 31.58
N LEU A 192 1.66 -3.27 31.20
CA LEU A 192 2.73 -3.48 32.16
C LEU A 192 2.94 -2.27 33.09
N SER A 193 2.77 -1.05 32.59
CA SER A 193 2.88 0.17 33.42
C SER A 193 1.77 0.25 34.47
N VAL A 194 0.54 -0.13 34.10
CA VAL A 194 -0.59 -0.22 35.04
C VAL A 194 -0.34 -1.30 36.09
N LEU A 195 0.14 -2.48 35.67
CA LEU A 195 0.50 -3.55 36.62
C LEU A 195 1.63 -3.13 37.56
N ALA A 196 2.65 -2.44 37.05
CA ALA A 196 3.74 -1.91 37.85
C ALA A 196 3.25 -0.86 38.86
N PHE A 197 2.33 0.02 38.46
CA PHE A 197 1.71 1.01 39.35
C PHE A 197 0.96 0.33 40.51
N ILE A 198 0.12 -0.67 40.19
CA ILE A 198 -0.61 -1.43 41.21
C ILE A 198 0.36 -2.19 42.12
N ALA A 199 1.36 -2.86 41.56
CA ALA A 199 2.36 -3.58 42.34
C ALA A 199 3.12 -2.64 43.28
N CYS A 200 3.58 -1.48 42.81
CA CYS A 200 4.22 -0.48 43.66
C CYS A 200 3.30 -0.07 44.81
N HIS A 201 2.03 0.22 44.55
CA HIS A 201 1.10 0.61 45.60
C HIS A 201 0.79 -0.53 46.60
N VAL A 202 0.76 -1.79 46.16
CA VAL A 202 0.51 -2.94 47.06
C VAL A 202 1.74 -3.25 47.93
N PHE A 203 2.95 -3.21 47.35
CA PHE A 203 4.18 -3.54 48.07
C PHE A 203 4.70 -2.40 48.96
N PHE A 204 4.55 -1.14 48.52
CA PHE A 204 5.04 0.03 49.26
C PHE A 204 3.93 0.79 50.01
N GLY A 205 2.66 0.61 49.65
CA GLY A 205 1.53 1.19 50.39
C GLY A 205 1.27 0.56 51.76
N GLY A 206 1.94 -0.56 52.09
CA GLY A 206 1.99 -1.11 53.45
C GLY A 206 3.14 -0.57 54.32
N MET A 207 3.97 0.34 53.77
CA MET A 207 5.14 0.94 54.43
C MET A 207 4.92 2.44 54.76
N LEU A 208 3.67 2.86 54.90
CA LEU A 208 3.24 4.17 55.38
C LEU A 208 2.46 4.03 56.69
#